data_AF-A0A838EXG8-F1
#
_entry.id   AF-A0A838EXG8-F1
#
_cell.length_a   1.000
_cell.length_b   1.000
_cell.length_c   1.000
_cell.angle_alpha   90.00
_cell.angle_beta   90.00
_cell.angle_gamma   90.00
#
_symmetry.space_group_name_H-M   'P 1'
#
loop_
_entity.id
_entity.type
_entity.pdbx_description
1 polymer ?
#
loop_
_entity_poly.entity_id
_entity_poly.type
_entity_poly.pdbx_seq_one_letter_code
_entity_poly.pdbx_strand_id
1 'polypeptide(L)' 'DQHSPVFTIMSIEPDEVTVDGNHPMAGKDLFFDVEIVGMRPATQEEMTHGHAHGAHGQGHH' A
#
# COMPACT_ATOMS: atom_id res chain seq x y z
N ASP A 1 12.30 -6.65 12.38
CA ASP A 1 11.71 -7.81 11.68
C ASP A 1 10.79 -7.25 10.60
N GLN A 2 10.89 -7.75 9.35
CA GLN A 2 10.16 -7.21 8.19
C GLN A 2 8.64 -7.48 8.25
N HIS A 3 8.17 -8.20 9.27
CA HIS A 3 6.76 -8.50 9.51
C HIS A 3 6.19 -7.83 10.78
N SER A 4 6.93 -6.92 11.42
CA SER A 4 6.39 -6.19 12.56
C SER A 4 5.26 -5.25 12.10
N PRO A 5 4.05 -5.33 12.68
CA PRO A 5 2.96 -4.43 12.34
C PRO A 5 3.38 -2.98 12.60
N VAL A 6 3.00 -2.07 11.70
CA VAL A 6 3.24 -0.64 11.86
C VAL A 6 2.17 -0.08 12.79
N PHE A 7 2.61 0.66 13.80
CA PHE A 7 1.74 1.34 14.74
C PHE A 7 2.00 2.84 14.73
N THR A 8 0.95 3.63 14.93
CA THR A 8 1.05 5.07 15.18
C THR A 8 0.80 5.34 16.65
N ILE A 9 1.68 6.06 17.33
CA ILE A 9 1.47 6.46 18.73
C ILE A 9 0.37 7.52 18.78
N MET A 10 -0.67 7.28 19.57
CA MET A 10 -1.76 8.22 19.79
C MET A 10 -1.52 9.09 21.03
N SER A 11 -1.08 8.47 22.13
CA SER A 11 -0.77 9.16 23.39
C SER A 11 0.28 8.38 24.20
N ILE A 12 0.94 9.09 25.11
CA ILE A 12 1.91 8.53 26.06
C ILE A 12 1.56 9.05 27.45
N GLU A 13 1.32 8.12 28.36
CA GLU A 13 1.09 8.32 29.78
C GLU A 13 2.28 7.74 30.58
N PRO A 14 2.44 8.02 31.89
CA PRO A 14 3.61 7.58 32.65
C PRO A 14 3.85 6.07 32.65
N ASP A 15 2.78 5.27 32.62
CA ASP A 15 2.83 3.81 32.73
C ASP A 15 2.30 3.09 31.48
N GLU A 16 1.71 3.82 30.52
CA GLU A 16 1.07 3.23 29.34
C GLU A 16 1.27 4.07 28.06
N VAL A 17 1.14 3.41 26.92
CA VAL A 17 1.20 4.04 25.59
C VAL A 17 0.01 3.54 24.79
N THR A 18 -0.80 4.47 24.28
CA THR A 18 -1.89 4.14 23.36
C THR A 18 -1.38 4.15 21.93
N VAL A 19 -1.63 3.06 21.20
CA VAL A 19 -1.21 2.89 19.81
C VAL A 19 -2.37 2.57 18.87
N ASP A 20 -2.32 3.10 17.66
CA ASP A 20 -3.22 2.75 16.56
C ASP A 20 -2.52 1.79 15.60
N GLY A 21 -3.07 0.58 15.44
CA GLY A 21 -2.59 -0.44 14.50
C GLY A 21 -3.34 -0.45 13.17
N ASN A 22 -4.28 0.47 12.95
CA ASN A 22 -4.97 0.57 11.67
C ASN A 22 -4.04 1.14 10.59
N HIS A 23 -4.33 0.81 9.33
CA HIS A 23 -3.70 1.48 8.20
C HIS A 23 -3.96 3.00 8.30
N PRO A 24 -3.01 3.90 7.94
CA PRO A 24 -3.20 5.35 8.10
C PRO A 24 -4.44 5.96 7.42
N MET A 25 -4.98 5.25 6.43
CA MET A 25 -6.20 5.62 5.69
C MET A 25 -7.46 4.83 6.11
N ALA A 26 -7.39 4.00 7.14
CA ALA A 26 -8.55 3.28 7.65
C ALA A 26 -9.64 4.26 8.13
N GLY A 27 -10.89 3.96 7.80
CA GLY A 27 -12.05 4.79 8.18
C GLY A 27 -12.16 6.13 7.43
N LYS A 28 -11.29 6.41 6.46
CA LYS A 28 -11.37 7.62 5.63
C LYS A 28 -12.04 7.30 4.29
N ASP A 29 -12.98 8.15 3.89
CA ASP A 29 -13.48 8.15 2.52
C ASP A 29 -12.38 8.73 1.61
N LEU A 30 -12.00 7.97 0.59
CA LEU A 30 -10.98 8.38 -0.37
C LEU A 30 -11.65 8.79 -1.68
N PHE A 31 -11.45 10.04 -2.07
CA PHE A 31 -11.96 10.61 -3.32
C PHE A 31 -10.80 10.76 -4.31
N PHE A 32 -10.94 10.15 -5.47
CA PHE A 32 -9.96 10.24 -6.55
C PHE A 32 -10.62 10.75 -7.82
N ASP A 33 -9.93 11.63 -8.52
CA ASP A 33 -10.21 11.95 -9.91
C ASP A 33 -9.25 11.12 -10.78
N VAL A 34 -9.79 10.29 -11.67
CA VAL A 34 -9.04 9.27 -12.40
C VAL A 34 -9.34 9.34 -13.88
N GLU A 35 -8.28 9.28 -14.69
CA GLU A 35 -8.34 9.20 -16.15
C GLU A 35 -7.67 7.92 -16.66
N ILE A 36 -8.28 7.27 -17.65
CA ILE A 36 -7.68 6.10 -18.32
C ILE A 36 -6.75 6.58 -19.43
N VAL A 37 -5.44 6.44 -19.21
CA VAL A 37 -4.40 6.87 -20.15
C VAL A 37 -3.99 5.80 -21.17
N GLY A 38 -4.44 4.55 -21.00
CA GLY A 38 -4.12 3.46 -21.92
C GLY A 38 -4.60 2.09 -21.46
N MET A 39 -4.66 1.15 -22.40
CA MET A 39 -5.07 -0.24 -22.16
C MET A 39 -4.27 -1.17 -23.09
N ARG A 40 -3.79 -2.29 -22.55
CA ARG A 40 -3.15 -3.36 -23.32
C ARG A 40 -3.37 -4.72 -22.65
N PRO A 41 -3.22 -5.84 -23.39
CA PRO A 41 -3.12 -7.15 -22.78
C PRO A 41 -1.92 -7.26 -21.84
N ALA A 42 -2.07 -7.98 -20.72
CA ALA A 42 -0.96 -8.38 -19.86
C ALA A 42 -0.10 -9.45 -20.55
N THR A 43 1.20 -9.43 -20.31
CA THR A 43 2.12 -10.49 -20.78
C THR A 43 1.98 -11.74 -19.91
N GLN A 44 2.52 -12.87 -20.38
CA GLN A 44 2.51 -14.12 -19.61
C GLN A 44 3.26 -13.99 -18.27
N GLU A 45 4.35 -13.23 -18.26
CA GLU A 45 5.16 -12.95 -17.06
C GLU A 45 4.40 -12.10 -16.04
N GLU A 46 3.74 -11.02 -16.49
CA GLU A 46 2.92 -10.15 -15.62
C GLU A 46 1.77 -10.92 -14.98
N MET A 47 1.16 -11.84 -15.73
CA MET A 47 0.12 -12.73 -15.21
C MET A 47 0.66 -13.70 -14.15
N THR A 48 1.88 -14.22 -14.34
CA THR A 48 2.54 -15.09 -13.36
C THR A 48 2.96 -14.35 -12.10
N HIS A 49 3.42 -13.10 -12.21
CA HIS A 49 3.84 -12.27 -11.07
C HIS A 49 2.70 -11.53 -10.37
N GLY A 50 1.53 -11.37 -11.03
CA GLY A 50 0.35 -10.71 -10.47
C GLY A 50 0.42 -9.17 -10.44
N HIS A 51 1.37 -8.57 -11.16
CA HIS A 51 1.50 -7.12 -11.26
C HIS A 51 2.10 -6.69 -12.61
N ALA A 52 1.83 -5.44 -13.01
CA ALA A 52 2.30 -4.90 -14.27
C ALA A 52 3.81 -4.60 -14.25
N HIS A 53 4.49 -4.94 -15.33
CA HIS A 53 5.92 -4.71 -15.60
C HIS A 53 6.02 -3.69 -16.74
N GLY A 54 5.61 -2.44 -16.48
CA GLY A 54 5.63 -1.34 -17.46
C GLY A 54 6.90 -0.49 -17.41
N ALA A 55 6.99 0.54 -18.26
CA ALA A 55 8.11 1.50 -18.32
C ALA A 55 8.40 2.27 -17.00
N HIS A 56 7.47 2.22 -16.04
CA HIS A 56 7.60 2.79 -14.69
C HIS A 56 7.66 1.72 -13.58
N GLY A 57 7.58 0.44 -13.94
CA GLY A 57 7.74 -0.67 -13.02
C GLY A 57 9.20 -1.05 -12.88
N GLN A 58 9.94 -0.33 -12.03
CA GLN A 58 11.21 -0.88 -11.53
C GLN A 58 10.89 -1.91 -10.44
N GLY A 59 10.50 -3.09 -10.91
CA GLY A 59 10.32 -4.29 -10.09
C GLY A 59 11.20 -5.40 -10.65
N HIS A 60 12.52 -5.26 -10.51
CA HIS A 60 13.39 -6.42 -10.56
C HIS A 60 13.11 -7.28 -9.34
N HIS A 61 12.83 -8.56 -9.57
CA HIS A 61 13.50 -9.58 -8.78
C HIS A 61 14.83 -9.91 -9.46
#